data_AF-A0A7S3U440-F1
#
_entry.id   AF-A0A7S3U440-F1
#
_cell.length_a   1.000
_cell.length_b   1.000
_cell.length_c   1.000
_cell.angle_alpha   90.00
_cell.angle_beta   90.00
_cell.angle_gamma   90.00
#
_symmetry.space_group_name_H-M   'P 1'
#
loop_
_entity.id
_entity.type
_entity.pdbx_description
1 polymer ?
#
loop_
_entity_poly.entity_id
_entity_poly.type
_entity_poly.pdbx_seq_one_letter_code
_entity_poly.pdbx_strand_id
1 'polypeptide(L)'
;LYNAPRAATISATSDSTLMKLDRGTFNHIVKDSAQRKREKYDNFLQSVAILESMDPYERSKLGDAVHEERYPEGEYVIKQGTAGETFYMVLEGTLKALRRGPDGIETEVMQYEPGKYFGERALLTNDLRAASIMTSSDV
;
A
#
# COMPACT_ATOMS: atom_id res chain seq x y z
N LEU A 1 -2.78 -14.45 22.52
CA LEU A 1 -3.25 -15.86 22.38
C LEU A 1 -2.34 -16.77 23.21
N TYR A 2 -2.65 -16.93 24.49
CA TYR A 2 -1.84 -17.72 25.42
C TYR A 2 -2.39 -19.14 25.59
N ASN A 3 -1.54 -20.05 26.06
CA ASN A 3 -1.90 -21.45 26.33
C ASN A 3 -2.88 -21.49 27.51
N ALA A 4 -4.17 -21.60 27.24
CA ALA A 4 -5.21 -21.68 28.25
C ALA A 4 -6.00 -22.99 28.12
N PRO A 5 -6.51 -23.56 29.22
CA PRO A 5 -7.42 -24.70 29.17
C PRO A 5 -8.65 -24.38 28.32
N ARG A 6 -9.25 -25.40 27.70
CA ARG A 6 -10.50 -25.22 26.96
C ARG A 6 -11.60 -24.77 27.92
N ALA A 7 -12.29 -23.68 27.57
CA ALA A 7 -13.38 -23.13 28.38
C ALA A 7 -14.67 -23.95 28.30
N ALA A 8 -14.79 -24.82 27.29
CA ALA A 8 -15.96 -25.66 27.07
C ALA A 8 -15.58 -26.94 26.34
N THR A 9 -16.44 -27.95 26.48
CA THR A 9 -16.44 -29.17 25.67
C THR A 9 -17.34 -28.95 24.47
N ILE A 10 -16.86 -29.32 23.28
CA ILE A 10 -17.63 -29.28 22.03
C ILE A 10 -17.85 -30.71 21.56
N SER A 11 -19.10 -31.06 21.26
CA SER A 11 -19.51 -32.37 20.74
C SER A 11 -20.23 -32.19 19.41
N ALA A 12 -20.00 -33.10 18.47
CA ALA A 12 -20.73 -33.10 17.20
C ALA A 12 -22.17 -33.57 17.41
N THR A 13 -23.13 -32.91 16.76
CA THR A 13 -24.56 -33.29 16.78
C THR A 13 -24.98 -34.15 15.59
N SER A 14 -24.07 -34.32 14.62
CA SER A 14 -24.23 -35.15 13.43
C SER A 14 -22.86 -35.53 12.90
N ASP A 15 -22.81 -36.49 11.96
CA ASP A 15 -21.58 -36.84 11.25
C ASP A 15 -20.97 -35.58 10.62
N SER A 16 -19.69 -35.33 10.92
CA SER A 16 -19.02 -34.07 10.63
C SER A 16 -17.57 -34.30 10.22
N THR A 17 -17.09 -33.48 9.27
CA THR A 17 -15.67 -33.41 8.90
C THR A 17 -15.13 -32.05 9.31
N LEU A 18 -13.96 -32.03 9.95
CA LEU A 18 -13.33 -30.81 10.46
C LEU A 18 -11.91 -30.66 9.91
N MET A 19 -11.51 -29.40 9.66
CA MET A 19 -10.11 -29.05 9.41
C MET A 19 -9.45 -28.64 10.73
N LYS A 20 -8.28 -29.22 11.03
CA LYS A 20 -7.49 -28.89 12.22
C LYS A 20 -6.18 -28.22 11.84
N LEU A 21 -5.76 -27.25 12.64
CA LEU A 21 -4.45 -26.60 12.57
C LEU A 21 -3.89 -26.52 13.98
N ASP A 22 -2.63 -26.94 14.18
CA ASP A 22 -2.00 -26.87 15.49
C ASP A 22 -1.52 -25.44 15.80
N ARG A 23 -1.31 -25.16 17.09
CA ARG A 23 -0.90 -23.83 17.57
C ARG A 23 0.45 -23.40 17.03
N GLY A 24 1.41 -24.32 16.88
CA GLY A 24 2.75 -24.03 16.38
C GLY A 24 2.67 -23.53 14.94
N THR A 25 1.97 -24.30 14.10
CA THR A 25 1.73 -23.95 12.69
C THR A 25 0.90 -22.68 12.56
N PHE A 26 -0.16 -22.49 13.35
CA PHE A 26 -0.93 -21.24 13.32
C PHE A 26 -0.08 -20.02 13.71
N ASN A 27 0.66 -20.10 14.81
CA ASN A 27 1.52 -19.00 15.24
C ASN A 27 2.62 -18.74 14.23
N HIS A 28 3.25 -19.77 13.66
CA HIS A 28 4.30 -19.60 12.66
C HIS A 28 3.74 -18.97 11.39
N ILE A 29 2.65 -19.49 10.83
CA ILE A 29 2.08 -18.93 9.59
C ILE A 29 1.56 -17.51 9.81
N VAL A 30 0.78 -17.27 10.87
CA VAL A 30 0.13 -15.97 11.09
C VAL A 30 1.12 -14.92 11.60
N LYS A 31 2.03 -15.28 12.53
CA LYS A 31 3.03 -14.32 13.01
C LYS A 31 4.13 -14.09 11.97
N ASP A 32 4.63 -15.12 11.29
CA ASP A 32 5.66 -14.93 10.27
C ASP A 32 5.10 -14.16 9.08
N SER A 33 3.87 -14.39 8.63
CA SER A 33 3.29 -13.60 7.54
C SER A 33 3.12 -12.14 7.95
N ALA A 34 2.63 -11.87 9.16
CA ALA A 34 2.51 -10.51 9.67
C ALA A 34 3.88 -9.84 9.86
N GLN A 35 4.88 -10.56 10.36
CA GLN A 35 6.23 -10.05 10.56
C GLN A 35 6.94 -9.79 9.23
N ARG A 36 6.88 -10.74 8.29
CA ARG A 36 7.42 -10.56 6.93
C ARG A 36 6.75 -9.41 6.19
N LYS A 37 5.43 -9.22 6.37
CA LYS A 37 4.71 -8.09 5.79
C LYS A 37 5.20 -6.75 6.37
N ARG A 38 5.41 -6.68 7.69
CA ARG A 38 6.01 -5.49 8.35
C ARG A 38 7.43 -5.23 7.87
N GLU A 39 8.28 -6.25 7.83
CA GLU A 39 9.67 -6.13 7.37
C GLU A 39 9.71 -5.69 5.89
N LYS A 40 8.85 -6.26 5.04
CA LYS A 40 8.72 -5.84 3.64
C LYS A 40 8.37 -4.35 3.53
N TYR A 41 7.37 -3.89 4.28
CA TYR A 41 6.97 -2.48 4.22
C TYR A 41 8.00 -1.54 4.84
N ASP A 42 8.62 -1.90 5.96
CA ASP A 42 9.65 -1.06 6.57
C ASP A 42 10.84 -0.87 5.62
N ASN A 43 11.30 -1.96 4.99
CA ASN A 43 12.35 -1.91 3.97
C ASN A 43 11.94 -1.07 2.75
N PHE A 44 10.68 -1.17 2.32
CA PHE A 44 10.16 -0.36 1.22
C PHE A 44 10.08 1.12 1.59
N LEU A 45 9.49 1.47 2.74
CA LEU A 45 9.37 2.85 3.18
C LEU A 45 10.75 3.50 3.37
N GLN A 46 11.75 2.73 3.80
CA GLN A 46 13.13 3.20 3.89
C GLN A 46 13.75 3.50 2.52
N SER A 47 13.31 2.85 1.43
CA SER A 47 13.85 3.11 0.09
C SER A 47 13.22 4.33 -0.60
N VAL A 48 12.11 4.84 -0.08
CA VAL A 48 11.44 6.03 -0.62
C VAL A 48 12.17 7.29 -0.16
N ALA A 49 12.77 8.02 -1.10
CA ALA A 49 13.66 9.15 -0.81
C ALA A 49 13.07 10.25 0.10
N ILE A 50 11.76 10.55 -0.01
CA ILE A 50 11.12 11.57 0.85
C ILE A 50 10.99 11.14 2.32
N LEU A 51 11.13 9.84 2.60
CA LEU A 51 11.00 9.24 3.93
C LEU A 51 12.36 8.84 4.53
N GLU A 52 13.47 9.03 3.81
CA GLU A 52 14.79 8.55 4.21
C GLU A 52 15.26 9.11 5.56
N SER A 53 14.84 10.34 5.89
CA SER A 53 15.19 11.01 7.15
C SER A 53 14.28 10.66 8.34
N MET A 54 13.22 9.89 8.13
CA MET A 54 12.32 9.48 9.21
C MET A 54 12.99 8.46 10.13
N ASP A 55 12.81 8.63 11.43
CA ASP A 55 13.30 7.65 12.38
C ASP A 55 12.49 6.32 12.29
N PRO A 56 13.04 5.19 12.78
CA PRO A 56 12.36 3.91 12.70
C PRO A 56 10.99 3.85 13.41
N TYR A 57 10.79 4.64 14.47
CA TYR A 57 9.53 4.67 15.20
C TYR A 57 8.45 5.42 14.43
N GLU A 58 8.78 6.58 13.85
CA GLU A 58 7.89 7.34 12.97
C GLU A 58 7.54 6.53 11.71
N ARG A 59 8.53 5.89 11.09
CA ARG A 59 8.32 5.04 9.91
C ARG A 59 7.46 3.82 10.23
N SER A 60 7.62 3.21 11.41
CA SER A 60 6.72 2.14 11.86
C SER A 60 5.27 2.62 11.96
N LYS A 61 5.02 3.83 12.48
CA LYS A 61 3.67 4.38 12.53
C LYS A 61 3.10 4.64 11.14
N LEU A 62 3.92 5.13 10.22
CA LEU A 62 3.52 5.29 8.83
C LEU A 62 3.17 3.93 8.20
N GLY A 63 3.99 2.90 8.44
CA GLY A 63 3.76 1.53 8.00
C GLY A 63 2.43 0.93 8.48
N ASP A 64 1.97 1.32 9.68
CA ASP A 64 0.67 0.91 10.20
C ASP A 64 -0.51 1.70 9.58
N ALA A 65 -0.26 2.88 9.02
CA ALA A 65 -1.27 3.77 8.44
C ALA A 65 -1.43 3.64 6.91
N VAL A 66 -0.44 3.09 6.21
CA VAL A 66 -0.51 2.91 4.75
C VAL A 66 -1.42 1.75 4.36
N HIS A 67 -2.08 1.90 3.22
CA HIS A 67 -2.93 0.86 2.61
C HIS A 67 -2.50 0.64 1.17
N GLU A 68 -2.45 -0.64 0.75
CA GLU A 68 -2.21 -0.98 -0.65
C GLU A 68 -3.49 -0.75 -1.47
N GLU A 69 -3.37 -0.03 -2.57
CA GLU A 69 -4.39 0.10 -3.60
C GLU A 69 -3.82 -0.42 -4.92
N ARG A 70 -4.62 -1.15 -5.68
CA ARG A 70 -4.21 -1.79 -6.95
C ARG A 70 -5.01 -1.22 -8.11
N TYR A 71 -4.34 -1.00 -9.22
CA TYR A 71 -4.90 -0.39 -10.42
C TYR A 71 -4.46 -1.18 -11.66
N PRO A 72 -5.39 -1.57 -12.54
CA PRO A 72 -5.06 -2.11 -13.85
C PRO A 72 -4.25 -1.14 -14.71
N GLU A 73 -3.54 -1.64 -15.71
CA GLU A 73 -2.91 -0.81 -16.74
C GLU A 73 -3.92 0.15 -17.43
N GLY A 74 -3.51 1.40 -17.65
CA GLY A 74 -4.30 2.43 -18.33
C GLY A 74 -5.26 3.23 -17.45
N GLU A 75 -5.35 2.93 -16.15
CA GLU A 75 -6.23 3.62 -15.21
C GLU A 75 -5.62 4.91 -14.64
N TYR A 76 -6.48 5.90 -14.37
CA TYR A 76 -6.08 7.16 -13.75
C TYR A 76 -6.12 7.06 -12.23
N VAL A 77 -4.95 7.12 -11.59
CA VAL A 77 -4.81 7.20 -10.13
C VAL A 77 -5.12 8.62 -9.64
N ILE A 78 -4.66 9.64 -10.39
CA ILE A 78 -4.91 11.06 -10.11
C ILE A 78 -5.35 11.73 -11.40
N LYS A 79 -6.26 12.70 -11.29
CA LYS A 79 -6.64 13.58 -12.40
C LYS A 79 -6.18 15.01 -12.13
N GLN A 80 -5.63 15.67 -13.14
CA GLN A 80 -5.24 17.08 -13.07
C GLN A 80 -6.45 17.95 -12.70
N GLY A 81 -6.19 18.98 -11.88
CA GLY A 81 -7.19 19.97 -11.48
C GLY A 81 -8.15 19.51 -10.38
N THR A 82 -8.03 18.28 -9.88
CA THR A 82 -8.79 17.86 -8.69
C THR A 82 -8.12 18.33 -7.42
N ALA A 83 -8.87 18.45 -6.32
CA ALA A 83 -8.27 18.50 -5.00
C ALA A 83 -7.50 17.19 -4.71
N GLY A 84 -6.51 17.25 -3.82
CA GLY A 84 -5.66 16.12 -3.50
C GLY A 84 -5.42 15.98 -2.01
N GLU A 85 -5.94 14.90 -1.43
CA GLU A 85 -5.78 14.57 0.00
C GLU A 85 -4.94 13.30 0.22
N THR A 86 -4.41 12.72 -0.86
CA THR A 86 -3.68 11.44 -0.82
C THR A 86 -2.27 11.57 -1.40
N PHE A 87 -1.32 10.90 -0.75
CA PHE A 87 0.05 10.71 -1.20
C PHE A 87 0.26 9.25 -1.56
N TYR A 88 0.99 8.98 -2.65
CA TYR A 88 1.20 7.64 -3.17
C TYR A 88 2.68 7.31 -3.27
N MET A 89 3.01 6.04 -3.02
CA MET A 89 4.32 5.46 -3.20
C MET A 89 4.17 4.23 -4.11
N VAL A 90 5.01 4.12 -5.13
CA VAL A 90 4.90 3.04 -6.12
C VAL A 90 5.54 1.79 -5.53
N LEU A 91 4.72 0.80 -5.18
CA LEU A 91 5.21 -0.48 -4.65
C LEU A 91 5.64 -1.44 -5.77
N GLU A 92 4.85 -1.51 -6.84
CA GLU A 92 5.09 -2.34 -8.01
C GLU A 92 4.56 -1.66 -9.29
N GLY A 93 4.98 -2.19 -10.45
CA GLY A 93 4.62 -1.66 -11.77
C GLY A 93 5.14 -0.25 -12.06
N THR A 94 4.56 0.40 -13.08
CA THR A 94 5.01 1.71 -13.58
C THR A 94 3.85 2.64 -13.87
N LEU A 95 4.07 3.93 -13.73
CA LEU A 95 3.08 4.98 -14.00
C LEU A 95 3.71 6.13 -14.78
N LYS A 96 2.87 6.98 -15.37
CA LYS A 96 3.27 8.20 -16.06
C LYS A 96 2.42 9.40 -15.61
N ALA A 97 3.05 10.55 -15.47
CA ALA A 97 2.36 11.82 -15.31
C ALA A 97 2.01 12.40 -16.68
N LEU A 98 0.74 12.76 -16.84
CA LEU A 98 0.21 13.42 -18.02
C LEU A 98 -0.25 14.81 -17.63
N ARG A 99 0.28 15.83 -18.31
CA ARG A 99 -0.18 17.21 -18.13
C ARG A 99 -1.00 17.64 -19.34
N ARG A 100 -2.22 18.08 -19.09
CA ARG A 100 -3.12 18.65 -20.08
C ARG A 100 -2.83 20.14 -20.25
N GLY A 101 -2.45 20.52 -21.46
CA GLY A 101 -2.22 21.92 -21.84
C GLY A 101 -3.51 22.69 -22.12
N PRO A 102 -3.43 24.02 -22.37
CA PRO A 102 -4.58 24.85 -22.74
C PRO A 102 -5.25 24.43 -24.06
N ASP A 103 -4.51 23.77 -24.94
CA ASP A 103 -4.97 23.15 -26.19
C ASP A 103 -5.77 21.87 -25.96
N GLY A 104 -5.84 21.39 -24.71
CA GLY A 104 -6.53 20.18 -24.32
C GLY A 104 -5.75 18.90 -24.58
N ILE A 105 -4.51 18.98 -25.09
CA ILE A 105 -3.65 17.84 -25.39
C ILE A 105 -2.94 17.40 -24.13
N GLU A 106 -2.93 16.09 -23.87
CA GLU A 106 -2.15 15.50 -22.78
C GLU A 106 -0.74 15.16 -23.26
N THR A 107 0.24 15.61 -22.49
CA THR A 107 1.65 15.35 -22.74
C THR A 107 2.25 14.61 -21.55
N GLU A 108 3.02 13.56 -21.82
CA GLU A 108 3.78 12.88 -20.78
C GLU A 108 4.90 13.78 -20.29
N VAL A 109 4.99 13.95 -18.97
CA VAL A 109 5.97 14.85 -18.34
C VAL A 109 6.92 14.14 -17.38
N MET A 110 6.56 12.94 -16.90
CA MET A 110 7.38 12.16 -15.96
C MET A 110 6.92 10.70 -15.95
N GLN A 111 7.83 9.78 -15.60
CA GLN A 111 7.54 8.38 -15.33
C GLN A 111 7.87 8.04 -13.88
N TYR A 112 7.15 7.06 -13.33
CA TYR A 112 7.33 6.57 -11.97
C TYR A 112 7.50 5.05 -12.00
N GLU A 113 8.50 4.59 -11.25
CA GLU A 113 8.89 3.20 -11.07
C GLU A 113 8.86 2.86 -9.57
N PRO A 114 8.99 1.58 -9.17
CA PRO A 114 8.94 1.20 -7.77
C PRO A 114 9.94 1.97 -6.89
N GLY A 115 9.49 2.45 -5.74
CA GLY A 115 10.26 3.31 -4.81
C GLY A 115 10.14 4.81 -5.10
N LYS A 116 9.58 5.22 -6.25
CA LYS A 116 9.19 6.61 -6.50
C LYS A 116 7.87 6.94 -5.79
N TYR A 117 7.58 8.23 -5.67
CA TYR A 117 6.37 8.73 -5.02
C TYR A 117 5.78 9.91 -5.79
N PHE A 118 4.52 10.22 -5.52
CA PHE A 118 3.83 11.38 -6.11
C PHE A 118 2.63 11.83 -5.26
N GLY A 119 2.15 13.04 -5.54
CA GLY A 119 0.95 13.60 -4.91
C GLY A 119 1.19 14.31 -3.58
N GLU A 120 2.44 14.40 -3.14
CA GLU A 120 2.90 15.12 -1.95
C GLU A 120 2.66 16.62 -2.05
N ARG A 121 2.75 17.20 -3.25
CA ARG A 121 2.66 18.66 -3.43
C ARG A 121 1.33 19.23 -2.98
N ALA A 122 0.22 18.60 -3.39
CA ALA A 122 -1.12 19.05 -3.02
C ALA A 122 -1.35 19.00 -1.50
N LEU A 123 -0.71 18.07 -0.80
CA LEU A 123 -0.78 17.99 0.67
C LEU A 123 -0.02 19.13 1.37
N LEU A 124 1.09 19.55 0.78
CA LEU A 124 1.96 20.58 1.37
C LEU A 124 1.50 22.01 1.04
N THR A 125 0.98 22.22 -0.17
CA THR A 125 0.63 23.57 -0.65
C THR A 125 -0.87 23.84 -0.69
N ASN A 126 -1.72 22.83 -0.47
CA ASN A 126 -3.18 22.91 -0.61
C ASN A 126 -3.65 23.34 -2.00
N ASP A 127 -2.80 23.13 -3.02
CA ASP A 127 -3.10 23.39 -4.43
C ASP A 127 -3.82 22.20 -5.09
N LEU A 128 -4.48 22.47 -6.22
CA LEU A 128 -5.01 21.42 -7.09
C LEU A 128 -3.90 20.55 -7.69
N ARG A 129 -4.23 19.31 -8.04
CA ARG A 129 -3.32 18.36 -8.69
C ARG A 129 -2.78 18.95 -10.00
N ALA A 130 -1.46 19.09 -10.09
CA ALA A 130 -0.79 19.74 -11.23
C ALA A 130 -0.78 18.89 -12.52
N ALA A 131 -0.94 17.58 -12.41
CA ALA A 131 -0.95 16.63 -13.51
C ALA A 131 -1.84 15.43 -13.16
N SER A 132 -2.30 14.73 -14.18
CA SER A 132 -2.91 13.41 -14.04
C SER A 132 -1.82 12.35 -13.90
N ILE A 133 -2.11 11.26 -13.20
CA ILE A 133 -1.21 10.10 -13.09
C ILE A 133 -1.97 8.89 -13.62
N MET A 134 -1.39 8.20 -14.60
CA MET A 134 -1.96 7.01 -15.23
C MET A 134 -0.99 5.84 -15.09
N THR A 135 -1.53 4.64 -14.87
CA THR A 135 -0.76 3.40 -14.85
C THR A 135 -0.28 3.01 -16.26
N SER A 136 0.98 2.62 -16.36
CA SER A 136 1.61 2.11 -17.59
C SER A 136 1.79 0.59 -17.58
N SER A 137 1.52 -0.06 -16.44
CA SER A 137 1.39 -1.49 -16.23
C SER A 137 0.37 -1.72 -15.11
N ASP A 138 0.01 -2.96 -14.82
CA ASP A 138 -0.68 -3.28 -13.57
C ASP A 138 0.18 -2.83 -12.37
N VAL A 139 -0.44 -2.17 -11.39
CA VAL A 139 0.18 -1.67 -10.13
C VAL A 139 -0.64 -2.05 -8.91
#